data_AF-A0A1G9Z4C0-F1
#
_entry.id   AF-A0A1G9Z4C0-F1
#
_cell.length_a   1.000
_cell.length_b   1.000
_cell.length_c   1.000
_cell.angle_alpha   90.00
_cell.angle_beta   90.00
_cell.angle_gamma   90.00
#
_symmetry.space_group_name_H-M   'P 1'
#
loop_
_entity.id
_entity.type
_entity.pdbx_description
1 polymer ?
#
loop_
_entity_poly.entity_id
_entity_poly.type
_entity_poly.pdbx_seq_one_letter_code
_entity_poly.pdbx_strand_id
1 'polypeptide(L)'
;MTKTWVRLCSARSPIPGRTPGLVWAMWQPGYSAAPWPHDELTPGFAYYVCETQPNGERAATYRATATHVLPPTRVATPEGAYGLMAEHVFDDSLRMGPDEWKAHPYNVLKAEFLWPQRVVAWRATLVAVGPHVLAGLGRFPRTGWLTTDTITL
;
A
#
# COMPACT_ATOMS: atom_id res chain seq x y z
N MET A 1 -10.29 -14.88 17.56
CA MET A 1 -10.54 -14.79 16.11
C MET A 1 -9.36 -14.06 15.49
N THR A 2 -8.80 -14.59 14.41
CA THR A 2 -7.63 -14.01 13.74
C THR A 2 -8.10 -12.80 12.93
N LYS A 3 -7.66 -11.60 13.27
CA LYS A 3 -8.00 -10.39 12.51
C LYS A 3 -7.38 -10.47 11.12
N THR A 4 -8.17 -10.24 10.09
CA THR A 4 -7.70 -10.21 8.70
C THR A 4 -7.51 -8.77 8.26
N TRP A 5 -6.33 -8.47 7.71
CA TRP A 5 -6.03 -7.17 7.12
C TRP A 5 -6.48 -7.11 5.66
N VAL A 6 -7.10 -5.99 5.30
CA VAL A 6 -7.46 -5.66 3.93
C VAL A 6 -6.92 -4.29 3.58
N ARG A 7 -6.31 -4.18 2.42
CA ARG A 7 -5.84 -2.92 1.87
C ARG A 7 -6.64 -2.55 0.63
N LEU A 8 -7.19 -1.33 0.64
CA LEU A 8 -7.77 -0.73 -0.54
C LEU A 8 -6.67 -0.37 -1.54
N CYS A 9 -6.69 -1.04 -2.68
CA CYS A 9 -5.98 -0.64 -3.89
C CYS A 9 -6.77 0.47 -4.57
N SER A 10 -6.66 1.69 -4.04
CA SER A 10 -7.36 2.84 -4.61
C SER A 10 -6.62 3.36 -5.85
N ALA A 11 -7.36 3.96 -6.80
CA ALA A 11 -6.87 4.60 -8.03
C ALA A 11 -5.74 5.64 -7.86
N ARG A 12 -5.43 6.05 -6.62
CA ARG A 12 -4.27 6.90 -6.31
C ARG A 12 -2.96 6.11 -6.13
N SER A 13 -2.99 4.79 -6.25
CA SER A 13 -1.83 3.90 -6.06
C SER A 13 -1.75 2.64 -6.95
N PRO A 14 -2.51 2.44 -8.04
CA PRO A 14 -2.07 1.45 -9.02
C PRO A 14 -1.00 2.12 -9.88
N ILE A 15 0.14 1.46 -10.03
CA ILE A 15 1.01 1.76 -11.17
C ILE A 15 0.23 1.25 -12.39
N PRO A 16 -0.18 2.11 -13.34
CA PRO A 16 -1.00 1.67 -14.47
C PRO A 16 -0.35 0.50 -15.20
N GLY A 17 -1.12 -0.58 -15.42
CA GLY A 17 -0.63 -1.78 -16.09
C GLY A 17 0.28 -2.69 -15.27
N ARG A 18 0.48 -2.43 -13.96
CA ARG A 18 1.23 -3.33 -13.07
C ARG A 18 0.38 -3.90 -11.94
N THR A 19 0.86 -5.02 -11.41
CA THR A 19 0.24 -5.70 -10.28
C THR A 19 0.39 -4.88 -8.99
N PRO A 20 -0.54 -5.00 -8.01
CA PRO A 20 -0.50 -4.24 -6.75
C PRO A 20 0.59 -4.72 -5.77
N GLY A 21 1.64 -5.36 -6.27
CA GLY A 21 2.71 -5.98 -5.49
C GLY A 21 3.73 -4.98 -4.94
N LEU A 22 3.74 -3.74 -5.40
CA LEU A 22 4.58 -2.67 -4.85
C LEU A 22 3.70 -1.60 -4.21
N VAL A 23 4.03 -1.21 -2.98
CA VAL A 23 3.26 -0.25 -2.22
C VAL A 23 4.16 0.68 -1.43
N TRP A 24 3.73 1.95 -1.31
CA TRP A 24 4.30 2.89 -0.36
C TRP A 24 3.25 3.82 0.22
N ALA A 25 3.56 4.39 1.38
CA ALA A 25 2.84 5.49 1.98
C ALA A 25 3.82 6.51 2.55
N MET A 26 3.42 7.78 2.50
CA MET A 26 4.15 8.90 3.07
C MET A 26 3.27 9.69 4.03
N TRP A 27 3.82 10.03 5.18
CA TRP A 27 3.11 10.73 6.25
C TRP A 27 3.86 11.97 6.72
N GLN A 28 3.08 13.00 7.02
CA GLN A 28 3.58 14.21 7.65
C GLN A 28 4.10 13.93 9.07
N PRO A 29 5.02 14.77 9.58
CA PRO A 29 5.35 14.77 11.01
C PRO A 29 4.09 14.83 11.87
N GLY A 30 4.04 13.99 12.91
CA GLY A 30 2.91 13.95 13.85
C GLY A 30 1.66 13.24 13.35
N TYR A 31 1.60 12.77 12.09
CA TYR A 31 0.48 11.96 11.63
C TYR A 31 0.49 10.58 12.28
N SER A 32 -0.60 10.24 12.97
CA SER A 32 -0.86 8.90 13.50
C SER A 32 -1.74 8.13 12.53
N ALA A 33 -1.15 7.16 11.83
CA ALA A 33 -1.88 6.30 10.91
C ALA A 33 -2.67 5.24 11.70
N ALA A 34 -3.99 5.34 11.73
CA ALA A 34 -4.85 4.32 12.32
C ALA A 34 -6.15 4.17 11.50
N PRO A 35 -6.59 2.92 11.20
CA PRO A 35 -5.88 1.66 11.43
C PRO A 35 -4.68 1.50 10.48
N TRP A 36 -3.63 0.84 10.96
CA TRP A 36 -2.41 0.53 10.22
C TRP A 36 -1.75 -0.72 10.83
N PRO A 37 -1.19 -1.65 10.03
CA PRO A 37 -0.52 -2.85 10.53
C PRO A 37 0.88 -2.52 11.07
N HIS A 38 0.97 -1.71 12.14
CA HIS A 38 2.20 -1.11 12.68
C HIS A 38 3.42 -2.05 12.70
N ASP A 39 3.57 -2.83 13.77
CA ASP A 39 4.68 -3.76 13.92
C ASP A 39 4.40 -5.10 13.20
N GLU A 40 3.17 -5.28 12.72
CA GLU A 40 2.75 -6.46 11.96
C GLU A 40 3.30 -6.45 10.53
N LEU A 41 3.47 -5.28 9.91
CA LEU A 41 3.98 -5.14 8.54
C LEU A 41 5.47 -5.47 8.48
N THR A 42 5.75 -6.75 8.36
CA THR A 42 7.08 -7.36 8.26
C THR A 42 7.08 -8.37 7.10
N PRO A 43 8.25 -8.86 6.64
CA PRO A 43 8.28 -9.98 5.72
C PRO A 43 7.47 -11.17 6.25
N GLY A 44 6.59 -11.72 5.42
CA GLY A 44 5.61 -12.75 5.78
C GLY A 44 4.22 -12.22 6.16
N PHE A 45 4.07 -10.91 6.37
CA PHE A 45 2.77 -10.31 6.65
C PHE A 45 1.80 -10.51 5.49
N ALA A 46 0.65 -11.12 5.77
CA ALA A 46 -0.37 -11.44 4.79
C ALA A 46 -1.58 -10.51 4.91
N TYR A 47 -2.09 -10.04 3.78
CA TYR A 47 -3.29 -9.20 3.70
C TYR A 47 -4.04 -9.42 2.39
N TYR A 48 -5.30 -9.01 2.33
CA TYR A 48 -6.06 -9.02 1.08
C TYR A 48 -5.99 -7.66 0.39
N VAL A 49 -5.85 -7.70 -0.93
CA VAL A 49 -5.98 -6.52 -1.80
C VAL A 49 -7.43 -6.38 -2.20
N CYS A 50 -7.99 -5.21 -1.95
CA CYS A 50 -9.35 -4.84 -2.33
C CYS A 50 -9.32 -3.84 -3.48
N GLU A 51 -10.00 -4.13 -4.57
CA GLU A 51 -10.10 -3.27 -5.76
C GLU A 51 -11.55 -2.85 -6.02
N THR A 52 -11.72 -1.65 -6.56
CA THR A 52 -13.02 -1.21 -7.08
C THR A 52 -13.26 -1.89 -8.43
N GLN A 53 -14.36 -2.62 -8.52
CA GLN A 53 -14.81 -3.36 -9.71
C GLN A 53 -15.49 -2.41 -10.72
N PRO A 54 -15.68 -2.82 -11.99
CA PRO A 54 -16.32 -1.99 -13.01
C PRO A 54 -17.75 -1.53 -12.66
N ASN A 55 -18.47 -2.30 -11.85
CA ASN A 55 -19.81 -1.96 -11.35
C ASN A 55 -19.79 -1.02 -10.13
N GLY A 56 -18.61 -0.56 -9.70
CA GLY A 56 -18.42 0.32 -8.53
C GLY A 56 -18.33 -0.41 -7.19
N GLU A 57 -18.58 -1.72 -7.15
CA GLU A 57 -18.42 -2.52 -5.93
C GLU A 57 -16.95 -2.69 -5.56
N ARG A 58 -16.70 -3.08 -4.31
CA ARG A 58 -15.35 -3.37 -3.81
C ARG A 58 -15.22 -4.84 -3.51
N ALA A 59 -14.19 -5.45 -4.07
CA ALA A 59 -13.95 -6.88 -3.95
C ALA A 59 -12.50 -7.17 -3.55
N ALA A 60 -12.31 -8.20 -2.73
CA ALA A 60 -10.99 -8.79 -2.53
C ALA A 60 -10.59 -9.56 -3.80
N THR A 61 -9.44 -9.25 -4.36
CA THR A 61 -8.97 -9.81 -5.64
C THR A 61 -7.70 -10.64 -5.49
N TYR A 62 -6.80 -10.22 -4.60
CA TYR A 62 -5.55 -10.93 -4.32
C TYR A 62 -5.35 -11.15 -2.83
N ARG A 63 -4.69 -12.26 -2.49
CA ARG A 63 -3.96 -12.40 -1.22
C ARG A 63 -2.52 -12.00 -1.46
N ALA A 64 -2.07 -10.98 -0.75
CA ALA A 64 -0.72 -10.47 -0.79
C ALA A 64 0.08 -10.99 0.40
N THR A 65 1.34 -11.33 0.18
CA THR A 65 2.30 -11.65 1.26
C THR A 65 3.52 -10.76 1.11
N ALA A 66 3.78 -9.89 2.09
CA ALA A 66 4.93 -9.01 2.08
C ALA A 66 6.23 -9.84 2.04
N THR A 67 7.13 -9.48 1.14
CA THR A 67 8.45 -10.11 1.00
C THR A 67 9.55 -9.19 1.50
N HIS A 68 9.41 -7.90 1.27
CA HIS A 68 10.39 -6.87 1.64
C HIS A 68 9.63 -5.69 2.22
N VAL A 69 10.16 -5.08 3.27
CA VAL A 69 9.52 -3.95 3.96
C VAL A 69 10.59 -2.92 4.32
N LEU A 70 10.37 -1.68 3.89
CA LEU A 70 10.97 -0.49 4.47
C LEU A 70 10.08 -0.03 5.64
N PRO A 71 10.51 -0.17 6.90
CA PRO A 71 9.73 0.29 8.04
C PRO A 71 9.56 1.82 7.99
N PRO A 72 8.60 2.39 8.75
CA PRO A 72 8.40 3.84 8.81
C PRO A 72 9.69 4.60 9.11
N THR A 73 10.24 5.25 8.08
CA THR A 73 11.57 5.87 8.11
C THR A 73 11.43 7.36 7.84
N ARG A 74 12.03 8.20 8.70
CA ARG A 74 12.03 9.66 8.50
C ARG A 74 12.99 10.00 7.35
N VAL A 75 12.52 10.78 6.40
CA VAL A 75 13.32 11.22 5.25
C VAL A 75 13.07 12.70 4.95
N ALA A 76 14.14 13.41 4.58
CA ALA A 76 14.15 14.86 4.50
C ALA A 76 13.74 15.42 3.13
N THR A 77 13.80 14.59 2.09
CA THR A 77 13.53 15.03 0.71
C THR A 77 12.77 13.95 -0.07
N PRO A 78 12.03 14.34 -1.13
CA PRO A 78 11.44 13.39 -2.07
C PRO A 78 12.48 12.44 -2.68
N GLU A 79 13.66 12.97 -3.05
CA GLU A 79 14.76 12.19 -3.63
C GLU A 79 15.26 11.12 -2.65
N GLY A 80 15.37 11.46 -1.37
CA GLY A 80 15.74 10.49 -0.34
C GLY A 80 14.67 9.40 -0.18
N ALA A 81 13.38 9.76 -0.28
CA ALA A 81 12.30 8.79 -0.21
C ALA A 81 12.35 7.80 -1.38
N TYR A 82 12.61 8.29 -2.60
CA TYR A 82 12.85 7.43 -3.77
C TYR A 82 14.05 6.51 -3.54
N GLY A 83 15.17 7.04 -3.05
CA GLY A 83 16.37 6.26 -2.77
C GLY A 83 16.09 5.10 -1.81
N LEU A 84 15.40 5.36 -0.70
CA LEU A 84 15.00 4.33 0.26
C LEU A 84 14.09 3.27 -0.37
N MET A 85 13.11 3.68 -1.19
CA MET A 85 12.24 2.72 -1.88
C MET A 85 13.01 1.86 -2.89
N ALA A 86 13.91 2.48 -3.65
CA ALA A 86 14.73 1.78 -4.64
C ALA A 86 15.66 0.75 -3.99
N GLU A 87 16.23 1.09 -2.84
CA GLU A 87 17.09 0.19 -2.08
C GLU A 87 16.31 -0.98 -1.46
N HIS A 88 15.12 -0.75 -0.93
CA HIS A 88 14.44 -1.73 -0.07
C HIS A 88 13.40 -2.59 -0.78
N VAL A 89 12.69 -2.05 -1.79
CA VAL A 89 11.46 -2.69 -2.30
C VAL A 89 11.36 -2.79 -3.82
N PHE A 90 12.25 -2.13 -4.57
CA PHE A 90 12.27 -2.28 -6.03
C PHE A 90 13.01 -3.57 -6.45
N ASP A 91 12.54 -4.17 -7.54
CA ASP A 91 13.23 -5.20 -8.31
C ASP A 91 12.99 -4.98 -9.81
N ASP A 92 13.60 -5.80 -10.67
CA ASP A 92 13.47 -5.69 -12.12
C ASP A 92 12.03 -5.69 -12.64
N SER A 93 11.09 -6.37 -11.95
CA SER A 93 9.69 -6.49 -12.37
C SER A 93 8.79 -5.37 -11.83
N LEU A 94 9.14 -4.79 -10.68
CA LEU A 94 8.33 -3.82 -9.94
C LEU A 94 9.00 -2.45 -9.81
N ARG A 95 10.16 -2.24 -10.44
CA ARG A 95 10.89 -0.96 -10.41
C ARG A 95 10.15 0.16 -11.13
N MET A 96 10.17 1.33 -10.50
CA MET A 96 9.70 2.59 -11.04
C MET A 96 10.90 3.53 -11.26
N GLY A 97 10.94 4.21 -12.41
CA GLY A 97 11.96 5.23 -12.66
C GLY A 97 11.81 6.42 -11.70
N PRO A 98 12.87 7.20 -11.43
CA PRO A 98 12.79 8.36 -10.54
C PRO A 98 11.77 9.39 -11.05
N ASP A 99 11.73 9.65 -12.36
CA ASP A 99 10.78 10.59 -12.95
C ASP A 99 9.35 10.05 -12.92
N GLU A 100 9.16 8.75 -13.18
CA GLU A 100 7.87 8.06 -13.05
C GLU A 100 7.35 8.13 -11.61
N TRP A 101 8.23 7.92 -10.62
CA TRP A 101 7.88 8.04 -9.22
C TRP A 101 7.52 9.47 -8.84
N LYS A 102 8.31 10.47 -9.26
CA LYS A 102 7.99 11.88 -9.00
C LYS A 102 6.65 12.28 -9.64
N ALA A 103 6.38 11.81 -10.85
CA ALA A 103 5.16 12.11 -11.59
C ALA A 103 3.92 11.35 -11.07
N HIS A 104 4.10 10.30 -10.26
CA HIS A 104 2.98 9.54 -9.72
C HIS A 104 2.05 10.45 -8.90
N PRO A 105 0.72 10.46 -9.15
CA PRO A 105 -0.20 11.44 -8.55
C PRO A 105 -0.16 11.52 -7.02
N TYR A 106 0.05 10.38 -6.35
CA TYR A 106 0.23 10.35 -4.90
C TYR A 106 1.50 11.09 -4.46
N ASN A 107 2.59 10.98 -5.20
CA ASN A 107 3.87 11.59 -4.85
C ASN A 107 3.85 13.09 -5.16
N VAL A 108 3.22 13.50 -6.26
CA VAL A 108 2.93 14.91 -6.55
C VAL A 108 2.17 15.55 -5.39
N LEU A 109 1.05 14.93 -4.97
CA LEU A 109 0.28 15.41 -3.82
C LEU A 109 1.12 15.45 -2.54
N LYS A 110 2.00 14.47 -2.31
CA LYS A 110 2.84 14.42 -1.11
C LYS A 110 3.97 15.42 -1.12
N ALA A 111 4.45 15.83 -2.29
CA ALA A 111 5.49 16.84 -2.45
C ALA A 111 5.00 18.25 -2.06
N GLU A 112 3.69 18.51 -2.11
CA GLU A 112 3.07 19.79 -1.70
C GLU A 112 3.11 20.03 -0.18
N PHE A 113 3.39 19.00 0.61
CA PHE A 113 3.44 19.11 2.06
C PHE A 113 4.87 19.29 2.59
N LEU A 114 4.98 19.77 3.83
CA LEU A 114 6.26 20.00 4.49
C LEU A 114 7.07 18.72 4.66
N TRP A 115 8.37 18.86 4.48
CA TRP A 115 9.37 17.87 4.80
C TRP A 115 10.06 18.23 6.12
N PRO A 116 10.58 17.27 6.90
CA PRO A 116 10.72 15.84 6.59
C PRO A 116 9.40 15.06 6.70
N GLN A 117 9.28 13.95 6.00
CA GLN A 117 8.14 13.03 6.08
C GLN A 117 8.59 11.65 6.58
N ARG A 118 7.64 10.79 6.93
CA ARG A 118 7.90 9.35 7.15
C ARG A 118 7.48 8.59 5.90
N VAL A 119 8.39 7.79 5.34
CA VAL A 119 8.12 6.85 4.26
C VAL A 119 8.03 5.44 4.82
N VAL A 120 7.05 4.68 4.35
CA VAL A 120 6.95 3.23 4.56
C VAL A 120 6.67 2.62 3.21
N ALA A 121 7.31 1.50 2.89
CA ALA A 121 7.12 0.83 1.62
C ALA A 121 7.25 -0.67 1.79
N TRP A 122 6.59 -1.43 0.94
CA TRP A 122 6.75 -2.87 0.93
C TRP A 122 6.47 -3.44 -0.46
N ARG A 123 7.09 -4.58 -0.70
CA ARG A 123 6.85 -5.43 -1.86
C ARG A 123 6.15 -6.70 -1.40
N ALA A 124 5.18 -7.18 -2.16
CA ALA A 124 4.44 -8.40 -1.89
C ALA A 124 4.34 -9.31 -3.12
N THR A 125 4.37 -10.62 -2.88
CA THR A 125 3.87 -11.61 -3.85
C THR A 125 2.35 -11.66 -3.77
N LEU A 126 1.72 -11.94 -4.89
CA LEU A 126 0.26 -11.94 -5.02
C LEU A 126 -0.22 -13.30 -5.49
N VAL A 127 -1.27 -13.79 -4.86
CA VAL A 127 -2.05 -14.94 -5.31
C VAL A 127 -3.45 -14.46 -5.60
N ALA A 128 -3.94 -14.67 -6.81
CA ALA A 128 -5.33 -14.36 -7.15
C ALA A 128 -6.27 -15.21 -6.29
N VAL A 129 -7.25 -14.57 -5.68
CA VAL A 129 -8.25 -15.25 -4.86
C VAL A 129 -9.68 -14.91 -5.27
N GLY A 130 -9.93 -13.78 -5.91
CA GLY A 130 -11.29 -13.31 -6.24
C GLY A 130 -11.50 -12.91 -7.70
N PRO A 131 -12.51 -12.07 -7.99
CA PRO A 131 -13.12 -11.09 -7.09
C PRO A 131 -14.16 -11.65 -6.12
N HIS A 132 -14.03 -11.30 -4.84
CA HIS A 132 -15.04 -11.59 -3.81
C HIS A 132 -15.57 -10.30 -3.19
N VAL A 133 -16.85 -10.01 -3.43
CA VAL A 133 -17.56 -8.90 -2.80
C VAL A 133 -18.03 -9.35 -1.42
N LEU A 134 -17.55 -8.67 -0.37
CA LEU A 134 -17.84 -9.02 1.02
C LEU A 134 -18.43 -7.82 1.77
N ALA A 135 -19.28 -8.12 2.75
CA ALA A 135 -19.76 -7.11 3.69
C ALA A 135 -18.58 -6.41 4.37
N GLY A 136 -18.61 -5.08 4.45
CA GLY A 136 -17.57 -4.25 5.07
C GLY A 136 -16.52 -3.70 4.09
N LEU A 137 -16.39 -4.22 2.86
CA LEU A 137 -15.46 -3.66 1.87
C LEU A 137 -15.95 -2.33 1.27
N GLY A 138 -17.23 -1.98 1.44
CA GLY A 138 -17.81 -0.73 0.92
C GLY A 138 -17.19 0.55 1.50
N ARG A 139 -16.58 0.51 2.70
CA ARG A 139 -16.01 1.69 3.36
C ARG A 139 -14.64 1.41 3.95
N PHE A 140 -13.67 2.25 3.61
CA PHE A 140 -12.31 2.20 4.16
C PHE A 140 -12.01 3.48 4.94
N PRO A 141 -11.25 3.38 6.04
CA PRO A 141 -10.57 4.51 6.67
C PRO A 141 -9.64 5.26 5.71
N ARG A 142 -9.22 6.46 6.10
CA ARG A 142 -8.29 7.30 5.30
C ARG A 142 -6.94 6.63 5.05
N THR A 143 -6.52 5.72 5.91
CA THR A 143 -5.28 4.94 5.75
C THR A 143 -5.36 3.92 4.62
N GLY A 144 -6.57 3.62 4.12
CA GLY A 144 -6.80 2.57 3.14
C GLY A 144 -6.67 1.15 3.71
N TRP A 145 -6.53 1.02 5.03
CA TRP A 145 -6.49 -0.28 5.72
C TRP A 145 -7.78 -0.53 6.48
N LEU A 146 -8.21 -1.78 6.49
CA LEU A 146 -9.32 -2.28 7.27
C LEU A 146 -8.86 -3.56 7.99
N THR A 147 -9.32 -3.74 9.23
CA THR A 147 -9.28 -5.03 9.90
C THR A 147 -10.69 -5.59 9.96
N THR A 148 -10.83 -6.88 9.72
CA THR A 148 -12.13 -7.56 9.74
C THR A 148 -11.95 -9.00 10.18
N ASP A 149 -12.92 -9.49 10.95
CA ASP A 149 -12.96 -10.87 11.44
C ASP A 149 -13.72 -11.79 10.47
N THR A 150 -14.29 -11.24 9.40
CA THR A 150 -15.36 -11.85 8.61
C THR A 150 -14.94 -12.30 7.21
N ILE A 151 -13.66 -12.17 6.86
CA ILE A 151 -13.17 -12.60 5.54
C ILE A 151 -12.88 -14.09 5.59
N THR A 152 -13.86 -14.89 5.13
CA THR A 152 -13.66 -16.27 4.71
C THR A 152 -13.71 -16.27 3.19
N LEU A 153 -12.59 -16.56 2.54
CA LEU A 153 -12.42 -16.58 1.08
C LEU A 153 -12.03 -17.98 0.64
#